data_AF-A0A139SSQ1-F1
#
_entry.id   AF-A0A139SSQ1-F1
#
_cell.length_a   1.000
_cell.length_b   1.000
_cell.length_c   1.000
_cell.angle_alpha   90.00
_cell.angle_beta   90.00
_cell.angle_gamma   90.00
#
_symmetry.space_group_name_H-M   'P 1'
#
loop_
_entity.id
_entity.type
_entity.pdbx_description
1 polymer ?
#
loop_
_entity_poly.entity_id
_entity_poly.type
_entity_poly.pdbx_seq_one_letter_code
_entity_poly.pdbx_strand_id
1 'polypeptide(L)' 'MTQAPPKTEPAQSREFVKKSSLYQEFLAEREEILKHKWLESERLGYDIGFERALLDWIRKHRESWRATRRKS' A
#
# COMPACT_ATOMS: atom_id res chain seq x y z
N MET A 1 11.48 -26.19 -41.81
CA MET A 1 10.29 -25.55 -41.22
C MET A 1 10.75 -24.85 -39.95
N THR A 2 10.99 -23.54 -40.01
CA THR A 2 11.56 -22.77 -38.89
C THR A 2 10.41 -22.24 -38.05
N GLN A 3 10.18 -22.78 -36.86
CA GLN A 3 9.29 -22.17 -35.86
C GLN A 3 10.14 -21.27 -34.96
N ALA A 4 9.87 -19.97 -34.98
CA ALA A 4 10.39 -19.01 -34.02
C ALA A 4 9.64 -19.15 -32.68
N PRO A 5 10.29 -18.90 -31.52
CA PRO A 5 9.62 -18.94 -30.22
C PRO A 5 8.61 -17.78 -30.08
N PRO A 6 7.49 -17.98 -29.36
CA PRO A 6 6.50 -16.93 -29.17
C PRO A 6 7.04 -15.82 -28.26
N LYS A 7 6.64 -14.59 -28.61
CA LYS A 7 7.05 -13.32 -28.03
C LYS A 7 6.23 -12.99 -26.77
N THR A 8 6.92 -12.44 -25.75
CA THR A 8 6.42 -11.42 -24.80
C THR A 8 5.40 -11.83 -23.71
N GLU A 9 5.85 -12.31 -22.55
CA GLU A 9 5.00 -12.50 -21.34
C GLU A 9 5.50 -11.89 -19.99
N PRO A 10 6.11 -10.68 -19.91
CA PRO A 10 6.27 -10.00 -18.61
C PRO A 10 5.30 -8.81 -18.38
N ALA A 11 4.60 -8.34 -19.41
CA ALA A 11 3.77 -7.13 -19.32
C ALA A 11 2.34 -7.40 -18.79
N GLN A 12 1.71 -8.49 -19.24
CA GLN A 12 0.33 -8.87 -18.86
C GLN A 12 0.24 -9.26 -17.37
N SER A 13 1.24 -9.99 -16.87
CA SER A 13 1.36 -10.41 -15.47
C SER A 13 1.54 -9.21 -14.52
N ARG A 14 2.27 -8.17 -14.94
CA ARG A 14 2.46 -6.93 -14.17
C ARG A 14 1.19 -6.08 -14.08
N GLU A 15 0.38 -6.07 -15.14
CA GLU A 15 -0.95 -5.43 -15.17
C GLU A 15 -1.95 -6.17 -14.27
N PHE A 16 -1.89 -7.50 -14.23
CA PHE A 16 -2.72 -8.33 -13.36
C PHE A 16 -2.42 -8.09 -11.89
N VAL A 17 -1.13 -7.96 -11.52
CA VAL A 17 -0.69 -7.63 -10.15
C VAL A 17 -1.16 -6.23 -9.72
N LYS A 18 -1.20 -5.24 -10.63
CA LYS A 18 -1.76 -3.92 -10.34
C LYS A 18 -3.27 -3.93 -10.10
N LYS A 19 -4.01 -4.86 -10.72
CA LYS A 19 -5.44 -5.08 -10.46
C LYS A 19 -5.68 -6.11 -9.34
N SER A 20 -4.62 -6.69 -8.79
CA SER A 20 -4.73 -7.69 -7.74
C SER A 20 -5.07 -7.02 -6.42
N SER A 21 -5.84 -7.72 -5.60
CA SER A 21 -6.19 -7.33 -4.22
C SER A 21 -4.99 -6.84 -3.41
N LEU A 22 -3.78 -7.37 -3.65
CA LEU A 22 -2.56 -6.93 -3.00
C LEU A 22 -2.19 -5.46 -3.27
N TYR A 23 -2.29 -5.00 -4.51
CA TYR A 23 -1.97 -3.60 -4.83
C TYR A 23 -3.02 -2.64 -4.25
N GLN A 24 -4.30 -3.05 -4.27
CA GLN A 24 -5.37 -2.30 -3.63
C GLN A 24 -5.17 -2.20 -2.11
N GLU A 25 -4.76 -3.30 -1.47
CA GLU A 25 -4.41 -3.31 -0.05
C GLU A 25 -3.21 -2.43 0.27
N PHE A 26 -2.21 -2.37 -0.63
CA PHE A 26 -1.08 -1.47 -0.49
C PHE A 26 -1.50 0.01 -0.59
N LEU A 27 -2.36 0.35 -1.57
CA LEU A 27 -2.89 1.70 -1.69
C LEU A 27 -3.68 2.11 -0.45
N ALA A 28 -4.54 1.22 0.05
CA ALA A 28 -5.32 1.49 1.24
C ALA A 28 -4.45 1.63 2.51
N GLU A 29 -3.41 0.82 2.64
CA GLU A 29 -2.44 0.94 3.75
C GLU A 29 -1.72 2.31 3.68
N ARG A 30 -1.32 2.74 2.47
CA ARG A 30 -0.70 4.05 2.24
C ARG A 30 -1.66 5.20 2.56
N GLU A 31 -2.93 5.11 2.19
CA GLU A 31 -3.94 6.11 2.52
C GLU A 31 -4.14 6.24 4.03
N GLU A 32 -4.14 5.13 4.77
CA GLU A 32 -4.27 5.15 6.22
C GLU A 32 -3.05 5.82 6.89
N ILE A 33 -1.85 5.59 6.38
CA ILE A 33 -0.62 6.26 6.85
C ILE A 33 -0.70 7.77 6.57
N LEU A 34 -1.17 8.18 5.39
CA LEU A 34 -1.32 9.60 5.05
C LEU A 34 -2.36 10.29 5.93
N LYS A 35 -3.47 9.60 6.24
CA LYS A 35 -4.48 10.11 7.17
C LYS A 35 -3.92 10.26 8.58
N HIS A 36 -3.19 9.27 9.07
CA HIS A 36 -2.50 9.36 10.38
C HIS A 36 -1.50 10.52 10.42
N LYS A 37 -0.70 10.70 9.36
CA LYS A 37 0.20 11.83 9.21
C LYS A 37 -0.55 13.15 9.36
N TRP A 38 -1.65 13.33 8.62
CA TRP A 38 -2.42 14.57 8.67
C TRP A 38 -2.97 14.83 10.09
N LEU A 39 -3.61 13.84 10.71
CA LEU A 39 -4.16 13.98 12.06
C LEU A 39 -3.10 14.37 13.10
N GLU A 40 -1.93 13.75 13.04
CA GLU A 40 -0.84 14.06 13.98
C GLU A 40 -0.17 15.40 13.69
N SER A 41 -0.06 15.79 12.42
CA SER A 41 0.42 17.13 12.04
C SER A 41 -0.54 18.22 12.55
N GLU A 42 -1.85 18.03 12.39
CA GLU A 42 -2.88 18.94 12.92
C GLU A 42 -2.81 19.01 14.45
N ARG A 43 -2.65 17.86 15.12
CA ARG A 43 -2.58 17.78 16.59
C ARG A 43 -1.35 18.50 17.16
N LEU A 44 -0.22 18.45 16.45
CA LEU A 44 1.05 19.04 16.90
C LEU A 44 1.27 20.47 16.40
N GLY A 45 0.46 20.93 15.43
CA GLY A 45 0.57 22.26 14.84
C GLY A 45 1.75 22.42 13.87
N TYR A 46 2.37 21.33 13.43
CA TYR A 46 3.44 21.32 12.43
C TYR A 46 3.48 19.99 11.69
N ASP A 47 4.04 19.97 10.48
CA ASP A 47 4.13 18.72 9.72
C ASP A 47 5.13 17.74 10.34
N ILE A 48 4.67 16.55 10.73
CA ILE A 48 5.54 15.55 11.33
C ILE A 48 6.42 14.80 10.33
N GLY A 49 6.15 14.96 9.03
CA GLY A 49 6.81 14.22 7.96
C GLY A 49 6.29 12.79 7.78
N PHE A 50 6.48 12.25 6.57
CA PHE A 50 5.94 10.92 6.21
C PHE A 50 6.64 9.78 6.96
N GLU A 51 7.96 9.84 7.11
CA GLU A 51 8.74 8.75 7.72
C GLU A 51 8.39 8.55 9.21
N ARG A 52 8.19 9.65 9.94
CA ARG A 52 7.75 9.61 11.33
C ARG A 52 6.33 9.06 11.46
N ALA A 53 5.40 9.51 10.62
CA ALA A 53 4.03 9.00 10.59
C ALA A 53 3.98 7.51 10.25
N LEU A 54 4.80 7.07 9.27
CA LEU A 54 4.91 5.66 8.87
C LEU A 54 5.37 4.79 10.05
N LEU A 55 6.46 5.17 10.73
CA LEU A 55 6.99 4.41 11.85
C LEU A 55 6.03 4.36 13.04
N ASP A 56 5.33 5.45 13.35
CA ASP A 56 4.33 5.48 14.42
C ASP A 56 3.12 4.61 14.07
N TRP A 57 2.60 4.74 12.85
CA TRP A 57 1.46 3.98 12.35
C TRP A 57 1.74 2.47 12.33
N ILE A 58 2.91 2.04 11.84
CA ILE A 58 3.31 0.63 11.83
C ILE A 58 3.29 0.04 13.24
N ARG A 59 3.77 0.78 14.24
CA ARG A 59 3.87 0.30 15.62
C ARG A 59 2.53 0.23 16.34
N LYS A 60 1.61 1.14 16.06
CA LYS A 60 0.38 1.31 16.88
C LYS A 60 -0.91 0.89 16.19
N HIS A 61 -0.98 0.99 14.86
CA HIS A 61 -2.23 0.90 14.12
C HIS A 61 -2.29 -0.27 13.14
N ARG A 62 -1.14 -0.65 12.55
CA ARG A 62 -1.08 -1.59 11.43
C ARG A 62 -1.71 -2.96 11.71
N GLU A 63 -1.40 -3.56 12.86
CA GLU A 63 -1.90 -4.89 13.20
C GLU A 63 -3.43 -4.90 13.33
N SER A 64 -4.00 -3.92 14.03
CA SER A 64 -5.45 -3.76 14.16
C SER A 64 -6.10 -3.50 12.80
N TRP A 65 -5.49 -2.64 11.97
CA TRP A 65 -6.02 -2.32 10.64
C TRP A 65 -6.08 -3.55 9.73
N ARG A 66 -5.01 -4.36 9.70
CA ARG A 66 -4.97 -5.63 8.97
C ARG A 66 -5.97 -6.65 9.52
N ALA A 67 -6.15 -6.71 10.83
CA ALA A 67 -7.12 -7.61 11.46
C ALA A 67 -8.56 -7.27 11.07
N THR A 68 -8.91 -5.98 10.99
CA THR A 68 -10.24 -5.54 10.52
C THR A 68 -10.49 -5.97 9.08
N ARG A 69 -9.51 -5.84 8.19
CA ARG A 69 -9.67 -6.21 6.77
C ARG A 69 -9.71 -7.71 6.50
N ARG A 70 -9.09 -8.54 7.34
CA ARG A 70 -9.18 -10.01 7.21
C ARG A 70 -10.53 -10.58 7.68
N LYS A 71 -11.31 -9.79 8.43
CA LYS A 71 -12.63 -10.16 8.94
C LYS A 71 -13.78 -9.68 8.03
N SER A 72 -13.47 -8.95 6.95
CA SER A 72 -14.43 -8.48 5.94
C SER A 72 -14.48 -9.40 4.73
#